data_AF-A0ABD2QBB9-F1
#
_entry.id   AF-A0ABD2QBB9-F1
#
_cell.length_a   1.000
_cell.length_b   1.000
_cell.length_c   1.000
_cell.angle_alpha   90.00
_cell.angle_beta   90.00
_cell.angle_gamma   90.00
#
_symmetry.space_group_name_H-M   'P 1'
#
loop_
_entity.id
_entity.type
_entity.pdbx_description
1 polymer ?
#
loop_
_entity_poly.entity_id
_entity_poly.type
_entity_poly.pdbx_seq_one_letter_code
_entity_poly.pdbx_strand_id
1 'polypeptide(L)'
;MVSLISFVIHDFTEWIPDQDDAENARYHYGTHYSSAMIVASYLVRLQPFNQHFIKLQGGHFDLPDRMFSSLKDTWDSASSLNMSDVRELIPEFFYLPEFLNNQNSFYFGRKQNGQLLDNVKLPPWAKNDPHEFIRLNRE
;
A
#
# COMPACT_ATOMS: atom_id res chain seq x y z
N MET A 1 0.18 4.45 -22.96
CA MET A 1 -0.73 4.38 -21.78
C MET A 1 -1.85 3.35 -21.98
N VAL A 2 -2.50 3.29 -23.14
CA VAL A 2 -3.54 2.27 -23.48
C VAL A 2 -2.98 0.82 -23.52
N SER A 3 -1.71 0.65 -23.87
CA SER A 3 -1.10 -0.69 -24.06
C SER A 3 -0.82 -1.48 -22.77
N LEU A 4 -0.74 -0.83 -21.61
CA LEU A 4 -0.37 -1.51 -20.34
C LEU A 4 -1.59 -2.01 -19.57
N ILE A 5 -2.72 -1.29 -19.65
CA ILE A 5 -4.01 -1.73 -19.10
C ILE A 5 -4.48 -3.01 -19.82
N SER A 6 -4.25 -3.11 -21.13
CA SER A 6 -4.58 -4.31 -21.90
C SER A 6 -3.81 -5.56 -21.47
N PHE A 7 -2.57 -5.42 -20.99
CA PHE A 7 -1.74 -6.56 -20.58
C PHE A 7 -2.22 -7.18 -19.27
N VAL A 8 -2.55 -6.34 -18.28
CA VAL A 8 -3.08 -6.79 -16.98
C VAL A 8 -4.45 -7.46 -17.13
N ILE A 9 -5.32 -6.94 -18.02
CA ILE A 9 -6.65 -7.53 -18.27
C ILE A 9 -6.55 -8.88 -19.00
N HIS A 10 -5.55 -9.07 -19.87
CA HIS A 10 -5.39 -10.31 -20.65
C HIS A 10 -5.07 -11.53 -19.76
N ASP A 11 -4.22 -11.35 -18.73
CA ASP A 11 -3.88 -12.40 -17.78
C ASP A 11 -5.08 -12.83 -16.91
N PHE A 12 -6.07 -11.95 -16.68
CA PHE A 12 -7.30 -12.32 -15.95
C PHE A 12 -8.24 -13.23 -16.75
N THR A 13 -8.15 -13.21 -18.09
CA THR A 13 -9.04 -13.99 -18.95
C THR A 13 -8.54 -15.39 -19.28
N GLU A 14 -7.23 -15.65 -19.20
CA GLU A 14 -6.65 -16.93 -19.65
C GLU A 14 -6.59 -18.03 -18.58
N TRP A 15 -6.76 -17.69 -17.29
CA TRP A 15 -6.76 -18.67 -16.20
C TRP A 15 -8.18 -19.15 -15.83
N ILE A 16 -8.88 -19.79 -16.76
CA ILE A 16 -10.19 -20.41 -16.44
C ILE A 16 -10.18 -21.88 -16.90
N PRO A 17 -9.77 -22.82 -16.03
CA PRO A 17 -10.17 -24.22 -16.16
C PRO A 17 -11.67 -24.33 -15.79
N ASP A 18 -12.44 -25.06 -16.57
CA ASP A 18 -13.83 -25.40 -16.24
C ASP A 18 -13.88 -26.19 -14.93
N GLN A 19 -14.26 -25.54 -13.82
CA GLN A 19 -14.59 -26.23 -12.57
C GLN A 19 -15.94 -25.70 -12.02
N ASP A 20 -16.92 -26.62 -11.99
CA ASP A 20 -18.30 -26.43 -11.52
C ASP A 20 -18.45 -26.90 -10.05
N ASP A 21 -17.72 -26.26 -9.12
CA ASP A 21 -17.93 -26.50 -7.68
C ASP A 21 -18.36 -25.21 -6.98
N ALA A 22 -19.51 -25.24 -6.31
CA ALA A 22 -20.09 -24.10 -5.60
C ALA A 22 -19.23 -23.58 -4.43
N GLU A 23 -18.25 -24.37 -3.96
CA GLU A 23 -17.21 -23.98 -2.99
C GLU A 23 -16.08 -23.14 -3.60
N ASN A 24 -15.90 -23.20 -4.93
CA ASN A 24 -14.95 -22.40 -5.70
C ASN A 24 -15.72 -21.42 -6.61
N ALA A 25 -16.53 -20.56 -6.00
CA ALA A 25 -17.13 -19.44 -6.72
C ALA A 25 -16.00 -18.65 -7.42
N ARG A 26 -16.07 -18.49 -8.74
CA ARG A 26 -15.04 -17.82 -9.53
C ARG A 26 -14.85 -16.39 -9.01
N TYR A 27 -13.61 -16.00 -8.73
CA TYR A 27 -13.25 -14.65 -8.29
C TYR A 27 -12.06 -14.13 -9.09
N HIS A 28 -12.03 -12.82 -9.35
CA HIS A 28 -10.89 -12.18 -10.01
C HIS A 28 -9.72 -11.94 -9.05
N TYR A 29 -10.03 -11.67 -7.78
CA TYR A 29 -9.01 -11.36 -6.77
C TYR A 29 -9.31 -12.13 -5.47
N GLY A 30 -8.33 -12.90 -5.00
CA GLY A 30 -8.39 -13.60 -3.71
C GLY A 30 -8.14 -12.68 -2.50
N THR A 31 -7.89 -11.40 -2.77
CA THR A 31 -7.63 -10.35 -1.78
C THR A 31 -8.63 -9.20 -1.96
N HIS A 32 -8.87 -8.46 -0.88
CA HIS A 32 -9.82 -7.36 -0.89
C HIS A 32 -9.09 -6.02 -0.90
N TYR A 33 -9.64 -5.05 -1.63
CA TYR A 33 -9.05 -3.71 -1.79
C TYR A 33 -9.02 -2.88 -0.52
N SER A 34 -9.87 -3.22 0.46
CA SER A 34 -9.96 -2.56 1.75
C SER A 34 -9.88 -3.59 2.88
N SER A 35 -8.98 -3.37 3.84
CA SER A 35 -8.87 -4.19 5.04
C SER A 35 -8.26 -3.38 6.19
N ALA A 36 -8.47 -3.84 7.42
CA ALA A 36 -7.84 -3.22 8.59
C ALA A 36 -6.31 -3.22 8.49
N MET A 37 -5.73 -4.25 7.87
CA MET A 37 -4.28 -4.32 7.63
C MET A 37 -3.82 -3.24 6.65
N ILE A 38 -4.55 -3.00 5.56
CA ILE A 38 -4.23 -1.94 4.57
C ILE A 38 -4.25 -0.56 5.26
N VAL A 39 -5.34 -0.26 5.97
CA VAL A 39 -5.49 1.03 6.68
C VAL A 39 -4.38 1.21 7.74
N ALA A 40 -4.13 0.19 8.57
CA ALA A 40 -3.09 0.26 9.59
C ALA A 40 -1.68 0.38 8.99
N SER A 41 -1.43 -0.25 7.84
CA SER A 41 -0.15 -0.14 7.12
C SER A 41 0.10 1.28 6.62
N TYR A 42 -0.91 1.93 6.00
CA TYR A 42 -0.79 3.33 5.58
C TYR A 42 -0.55 4.26 6.76
N LEU A 43 -1.31 4.07 7.84
CA LEU A 43 -1.29 4.97 9.00
C LEU A 43 -0.26 4.58 10.07
N VAL A 44 0.66 3.64 9.79
CA VAL A 44 1.60 3.07 10.79
C VAL A 44 2.47 4.11 11.53
N ARG A 45 2.61 5.32 10.97
CA ARG A 45 3.35 6.46 11.56
C ARG A 45 2.54 7.28 12.57
N LEU A 46 1.24 7.04 12.67
CA LEU A 46 0.33 7.70 13.58
C LEU A 46 -0.05 6.78 14.74
N GLN A 47 -0.27 7.37 15.92
CA GLN A 47 -0.98 6.68 16.99
C GLN A 47 -2.49 6.89 16.81
N PRO A 48 -3.33 5.89 17.15
CA PRO A 48 -3.01 4.58 17.72
C PRO A 48 -2.66 3.50 16.67
N PHE A 49 -2.60 3.85 15.38
CA PHE A 49 -2.47 2.90 14.27
C PHE A 49 -1.17 2.09 14.29
N ASN A 50 -0.07 2.67 14.74
CA ASN A 50 1.18 1.94 14.96
C ASN A 50 0.97 0.71 15.86
N GLN A 51 0.31 0.88 17.00
CA GLN A 51 0.02 -0.23 17.92
C GLN A 51 -0.93 -1.24 17.31
N HIS A 52 -1.93 -0.79 16.55
CA HIS A 52 -2.84 -1.68 15.83
C HIS A 52 -2.10 -2.50 14.76
N PHE A 53 -1.18 -1.89 14.01
CA PHE A 53 -0.38 -2.58 13.01
C PHE A 53 0.47 -3.70 13.63
N ILE A 54 1.15 -3.41 14.75
CA ILE A 54 1.92 -4.42 15.49
C ILE A 54 1.02 -5.58 15.97
N LYS A 55 -0.16 -5.28 16.51
CA LYS A 55 -1.11 -6.31 16.97
C LYS A 55 -1.61 -7.19 15.82
N LEU A 56 -1.93 -6.59 14.67
CA LEU A 56 -2.36 -7.32 13.47
C LEU A 56 -1.25 -8.19 12.88
N GLN A 57 0.01 -7.85 13.13
CA GLN A 57 1.21 -8.61 12.71
C GLN A 57 1.68 -9.64 13.75
N GLY A 58 0.85 -10.00 14.73
CA GLY A 58 1.21 -11.02 15.73
C GLY A 58 2.11 -10.53 16.87
N GLY A 59 2.21 -9.20 17.07
CA GLY A 59 2.88 -8.60 18.23
C GLY A 59 4.28 -8.04 17.95
N HIS A 60 4.76 -8.09 16.70
CA HIS A 60 6.02 -7.47 16.28
C HIS A 60 5.82 -6.67 14.99
N PHE A 61 6.80 -5.82 14.63
CA PHE A 61 6.79 -5.14 13.34
C PHE A 61 6.97 -6.13 12.19
N ASP A 62 6.43 -5.74 11.03
CA ASP A 62 6.65 -6.45 9.77
C ASP A 62 8.11 -6.31 9.31
N LEU A 63 8.52 -7.08 8.29
CA LEU A 63 9.82 -6.88 7.65
C LEU A 63 9.90 -5.44 7.08
N PRO A 64 11.00 -4.70 7.31
CA PRO A 64 11.13 -3.33 6.86
C PRO A 64 10.90 -3.14 5.34
N ASP A 65 11.25 -4.14 4.53
CA ASP A 65 11.04 -4.09 3.07
C ASP A 65 9.55 -4.15 2.66
N ARG A 66 8.66 -4.69 3.50
CA ARG A 66 7.21 -4.76 3.24
C ARG A 66 6.44 -3.57 3.78
N MET A 67 7.05 -2.74 4.61
CA MET A 67 6.37 -1.60 5.22
C MET A 67 6.18 -0.45 4.23
N PHE A 68 5.05 0.25 4.39
CA PHE A 68 4.73 1.45 3.64
C PHE A 68 5.81 2.52 3.87
N SER A 69 6.58 2.81 2.82
CA SER A 69 7.78 3.67 2.88
C SER A 69 8.00 4.52 1.63
N SER A 70 7.27 4.28 0.55
CA SER A 70 7.38 4.99 -0.72
C SER A 70 6.05 4.95 -1.45
N LEU A 71 5.54 6.12 -1.84
CA LEU A 71 4.31 6.20 -2.63
C LEU A 71 4.49 5.56 -4.01
N LYS A 72 5.67 5.73 -4.61
CA LYS A 72 6.00 5.11 -5.89
C LYS A 72 5.98 3.58 -5.79
N ASP A 73 6.65 3.02 -4.78
CA ASP A 73 6.77 1.57 -4.66
C ASP A 73 5.39 0.94 -4.37
N THR A 74 4.57 1.61 -3.55
CA THR A 74 3.20 1.16 -3.28
C THR A 74 2.30 1.25 -4.51
N TRP A 75 2.40 2.32 -5.29
CA TRP A 75 1.69 2.43 -6.57
C TRP A 75 2.11 1.34 -7.55
N ASP A 76 3.42 1.13 -7.73
CA ASP A 76 3.93 0.12 -8.65
C ASP A 76 3.48 -1.29 -8.23
N SER A 77 3.52 -1.60 -6.93
CA SER A 77 2.98 -2.83 -6.34
C SER A 77 1.53 -3.05 -6.75
N ALA A 78 0.66 -2.10 -6.45
CA ALA A 78 -0.78 -2.26 -6.65
C ALA A 78 -1.24 -2.16 -8.12
N SER A 79 -0.48 -1.45 -8.97
CA SER A 79 -0.87 -1.20 -10.36
C SER A 79 -0.33 -2.23 -11.35
N SER A 80 0.80 -2.89 -11.05
CA SER A 80 1.45 -3.76 -12.05
C SER A 80 2.36 -4.85 -11.51
N LEU A 81 2.99 -4.69 -10.34
CA LEU A 81 4.02 -5.63 -9.89
C LEU A 81 3.47 -6.79 -9.04
N ASN A 82 2.32 -6.62 -8.40
CA ASN A 82 1.74 -7.64 -7.52
C ASN A 82 0.24 -7.80 -7.76
N MET A 83 -0.16 -8.86 -8.45
CA MET A 83 -1.57 -9.15 -8.77
C MET A 83 -2.44 -9.42 -7.54
N SER A 84 -1.84 -9.77 -6.41
CA SER A 84 -2.54 -9.93 -5.14
C SER A 84 -2.69 -8.61 -4.37
N ASP A 85 -2.02 -7.55 -4.82
CA ASP A 85 -2.09 -6.23 -4.20
C ASP A 85 -3.13 -5.37 -4.91
N VAL A 86 -4.37 -5.49 -4.48
CA VAL A 86 -5.49 -4.71 -5.03
C VAL A 86 -5.89 -3.57 -4.11
N ARG A 87 -4.99 -3.11 -3.24
CA ARG A 87 -5.32 -2.10 -2.23
C ARG A 87 -5.74 -0.79 -2.89
N GLU A 88 -6.81 -0.21 -2.36
CA GLU A 88 -7.28 1.11 -2.74
C GLU A 88 -6.77 2.18 -1.76
N LEU A 89 -6.81 3.43 -2.20
CA LEU A 89 -6.45 4.57 -1.35
C LEU A 89 -7.46 4.76 -0.22
N ILE A 90 -6.98 5.28 0.91
CA ILE A 90 -7.80 5.69 2.06
C ILE A 90 -8.06 7.20 2.02
N PRO A 91 -9.12 7.71 2.68
CA PRO A 91 -9.47 9.13 2.69
C PRO A 91 -8.32 10.07 3.12
N GLU A 92 -7.44 9.62 4.01
CA GLU A 92 -6.31 10.38 4.54
C GLU A 92 -5.35 10.88 3.46
N PHE A 93 -5.29 10.22 2.30
CA PHE A 93 -4.51 10.68 1.14
C PHE A 93 -4.99 12.03 0.57
N PHE A 94 -6.15 12.51 0.98
CA PHE A 94 -6.80 13.72 0.47
C PHE A 94 -6.92 14.85 1.50
N TYR A 95 -6.55 14.61 2.76
CA TYR A 95 -6.65 15.65 3.79
C TYR A 95 -5.62 15.58 4.93
N LEU A 96 -4.92 14.46 5.13
CA LEU A 96 -4.07 14.24 6.32
C LEU A 96 -2.60 14.11 5.91
N PRO A 97 -1.77 15.16 5.96
CA PRO A 97 -0.36 15.05 5.61
C PRO A 97 0.48 14.27 6.64
N GLU A 98 0.02 14.18 7.88
CA GLU A 98 0.79 13.67 9.02
C GLU A 98 1.13 12.18 8.88
N PHE A 99 0.31 11.36 8.22
CA PHE A 99 0.61 9.93 8.07
C PHE A 99 1.84 9.64 7.21
N LEU A 100 2.30 10.63 6.43
CA LEU A 100 3.49 10.53 5.59
C LEU A 100 4.78 10.84 6.38
N ASN A 101 4.66 11.45 7.56
CA ASN A 101 5.78 11.84 8.41
C ASN A 101 5.87 10.99 9.68
N ASN A 102 7.08 10.58 10.03
CA ASN A 102 7.38 9.87 11.26
C ASN A 102 7.62 10.86 12.43
N GLN A 103 6.64 11.71 12.74
CA GLN A 103 6.77 12.72 13.78
C GLN A 103 7.05 12.11 15.18
N ASN A 104 6.56 10.90 15.41
CA ASN A 104 6.77 10.16 16.66
C ASN A 104 8.16 9.50 16.75
N SER A 105 9.00 9.62 15.72
CA SER A 105 10.34 9.01 15.68
C SER A 105 10.35 7.51 15.95
N PHE A 106 9.35 6.79 15.41
CA PHE A 106 9.30 5.33 15.54
C PHE A 106 10.49 4.68 14.82
N TYR A 107 11.07 3.67 15.44
CA TYR A 107 12.10 2.85 14.78
C TYR A 107 11.45 1.69 14.02
N PHE A 108 11.39 1.80 12.69
CA PHE A 108 10.83 0.79 11.80
C PHE A 108 11.87 -0.20 11.25
N GLY A 109 13.14 -0.06 11.64
CA GLY A 109 14.23 -0.88 11.13
C GLY A 109 14.78 -0.39 9.79
N ARG A 110 15.54 -1.27 9.14
CA ARG A 110 16.35 -0.97 7.95
C ARG A 110 16.05 -1.99 6.86
N LYS A 111 15.83 -1.51 5.64
CA LYS A 111 15.68 -2.37 4.45
C LYS A 111 16.96 -3.15 4.17
N GLN A 112 16.85 -4.22 3.38
CA GLN A 112 18.00 -5.01 2.94
C GLN A 112 19.06 -4.18 2.20
N ASN A 113 18.64 -3.13 1.48
CA ASN A 113 19.55 -2.19 0.79
C ASN A 113 20.26 -1.20 1.74
N GLY A 114 20.09 -1.35 3.06
CA GLY A 114 20.72 -0.52 4.06
C GLY A 114 19.98 0.77 4.38
N GLN A 115 18.87 1.08 3.71
CA GLN A 115 18.10 2.29 3.94
C GLN A 115 17.26 2.19 5.22
N LEU A 116 17.41 3.17 6.12
CA LEU A 116 16.55 3.30 7.30
C LEU A 116 15.13 3.69 6.88
N LEU A 117 14.13 3.10 7.52
CA LEU A 117 12.74 3.52 7.36
C LEU A 117 12.43 4.67 8.30
N ASP A 118 11.92 5.75 7.72
CA ASP A 118 11.51 6.94 8.46
C ASP A 118 10.30 7.57 7.76
N ASN A 119 10.36 8.83 7.31
CA ASN A 119 9.31 9.45 6.48
C ASN A 119 9.03 8.66 5.19
N VAL A 120 7.80 8.76 4.70
CA VAL A 120 7.40 8.18 3.42
C VAL A 120 8.07 8.95 2.28
N LYS A 121 8.68 8.25 1.33
CA LYS A 121 9.22 8.88 0.12
C LYS A 121 8.08 9.39 -0.76
N LEU A 122 8.10 10.69 -1.00
CA LEU A 122 7.11 11.38 -1.84
C LEU A 122 7.57 11.45 -3.30
N PRO A 123 6.63 11.61 -4.25
CA PRO A 123 6.96 11.92 -5.62
C PRO A 123 7.76 13.23 -5.74
N PRO A 124 8.64 13.37 -6.76
CA PRO A 124 9.47 14.58 -6.92
C PRO A 124 8.68 15.89 -7.01
N TRP A 125 7.47 15.85 -7.57
CA TRP A 125 6.61 17.03 -7.71
C TRP A 125 6.13 17.58 -6.35
N ALA A 126 6.07 16.75 -5.31
CA ALA A 126 5.69 17.17 -3.96
C ALA A 126 6.86 17.82 -3.20
N LYS A 127 8.08 17.84 -3.76
CA LYS A 127 9.26 18.54 -3.18
C LYS A 127 9.57 18.14 -1.73
N ASN A 128 9.31 16.88 -1.37
CA ASN A 128 9.40 16.36 0.01
C ASN A 128 8.49 17.08 1.02
N ASP A 129 7.42 17.72 0.56
CA ASP A 129 6.39 18.34 1.39
C ASP A 129 5.08 17.52 1.35
N PRO A 130 4.72 16.84 2.45
CA PRO A 130 3.44 16.14 2.57
C PRO A 130 2.22 17.04 2.37
N HIS A 131 2.28 18.31 2.75
CA HIS A 131 1.16 19.22 2.55
C HIS A 131 0.94 19.51 1.06
N GLU A 132 2.01 19.68 0.30
CA GLU A 132 1.93 19.82 -1.16
C GLU A 132 1.39 18.55 -1.83
N PHE A 133 1.80 17.37 -1.33
CA PHE A 133 1.22 16.10 -1.77
C PHE A 133 -0.30 16.05 -1.56
N ILE A 134 -0.77 16.35 -0.35
CA ILE A 134 -2.20 16.36 -0.03
C ILE A 134 -2.96 17.42 -0.83
N ARG A 135 -2.39 18.63 -0.97
CA ARG A 135 -3.00 19.73 -1.73
C ARG A 135 -3.31 19.31 -3.16
N LEU A 136 -2.33 18.71 -3.83
CA LEU A 136 -2.48 18.28 -5.23
C LEU A 136 -3.41 17.07 -5.40
N ASN A 137 -3.47 16.14 -4.44
CA ASN A 137 -4.43 15.02 -4.52
C ASN A 137 -5.89 15.47 -4.35
N ARG A 138 -6.14 16.64 -3.76
CA ARG A 138 -7.48 17.18 -3.54
C ARG A 138 -8.04 17.95 -4.75
N GLU A 139 -7.19 18.36 -5.68
CA GLU A 139 -7.55 19.15 -6.89
C GLU A 139 -8.08 18.26 -8.01
#